data_AF-C0L079-F1
#
_entry.id   AF-C0L079-F1
#
_cell.length_a   1.000
_cell.length_b   1.000
_cell.length_c   1.000
_cell.angle_alpha   90.00
_cell.angle_beta   90.00
_cell.angle_gamma   90.00
#
_symmetry.space_group_name_H-M   'P 1'
#
loop_
_entity.id
_entity.type
_entity.pdbx_description
1 polymer ?
#
loop_
_entity_poly.entity_id
_entity_poly.type
_entity_poly.pdbx_seq_one_letter_code
_entity_poly.pdbx_strand_id
1 'polypeptide(L)'
;KRVGKEGAFIQGMRVTDAETMDIVEMVLGGLINKEIVNLINRHGGQAVGLTGKDGMFIRAKRMLIQNKEKAGEWINIGQVGEIEYIDPSLIALLDTRDFIPVIAPIGVGEEGESYNINADLVAGHLAETLKAEKLILMTNTPGVLDKNGNLLTGLTAGRVDELFADGT
;
A
#
# COMPACT_ATOMS: atom_id res chain seq x y z
N LYS A 1 -9.36 18.34 -10.13
CA LYS A 1 -9.63 18.81 -8.75
C LYS A 1 -11.13 18.74 -8.51
N ARG A 2 -11.66 17.72 -7.82
CA ARG A 2 -13.12 17.51 -7.67
C ARG A 2 -13.66 17.68 -6.24
N VAL A 3 -12.80 17.81 -5.22
CA VAL A 3 -13.24 17.89 -3.80
C VAL A 3 -12.61 19.05 -3.00
N GLY A 4 -11.89 19.99 -3.61
CA GLY A 4 -11.51 21.26 -2.96
C GLY A 4 -10.61 21.21 -1.71
N LYS A 5 -10.32 20.05 -1.12
CA LYS A 5 -9.42 19.91 0.04
C LYS A 5 -7.95 19.94 -0.40
N GLU A 6 -7.18 20.81 0.24
CA GLU A 6 -5.72 20.76 0.18
C GLU A 6 -5.23 19.62 1.09
N GLY A 7 -4.43 18.71 0.52
CA GLY A 7 -3.87 17.61 1.30
C GLY A 7 -2.83 18.13 2.28
N ALA A 8 -3.05 17.93 3.57
CA ALA A 8 -2.06 18.21 4.60
C ALA A 8 -1.01 17.08 4.65
N PHE A 9 0.25 17.44 4.88
CA PHE A 9 1.34 16.50 5.08
C PHE A 9 2.07 16.82 6.38
N ILE A 10 2.40 15.79 7.15
CA ILE A 10 3.24 15.89 8.35
C ILE A 10 4.40 14.93 8.17
N GLN A 11 5.63 15.46 8.18
CA GLN A 11 6.88 14.69 8.07
C GLN A 11 6.92 13.74 6.85
N GLY A 12 6.35 14.18 5.72
CA GLY A 12 6.28 13.40 4.47
C GLY A 12 5.08 12.45 4.39
N MET A 13 4.34 12.26 5.48
CA MET A 13 3.14 11.44 5.52
C MET A 13 1.90 12.28 5.23
N ARG A 14 1.01 11.78 4.37
CA ARG A 14 -0.28 12.41 4.10
C ARG A 14 -1.16 12.28 5.35
N VAL A 15 -1.74 13.38 5.79
CA VAL A 15 -2.75 13.38 6.84
C VAL A 15 -4.09 13.01 6.21
N THR A 16 -4.78 12.04 6.81
CA THR A 16 -6.08 11.55 6.32
C THR A 16 -7.13 11.73 7.42
N ASP A 17 -7.94 12.77 7.31
CA ASP A 17 -9.12 12.93 8.19
C ASP A 17 -10.26 11.97 7.78
N ALA A 18 -11.30 11.87 8.60
CA ALA A 18 -12.43 10.96 8.39
C ALA A 18 -13.11 11.13 7.02
N GLU A 19 -13.43 12.36 6.66
CA GLU A 19 -14.05 12.68 5.37
C GLU A 19 -13.11 12.35 4.19
N THR A 20 -11.80 12.59 4.36
CA THR A 20 -10.79 12.25 3.36
C THR A 20 -10.68 10.74 3.21
N MET A 21 -10.78 9.98 4.30
CA MET A 21 -10.77 8.52 4.26
C MET A 21 -11.98 7.96 3.52
N ASP A 22 -13.18 8.49 3.75
CA ASP A 22 -14.39 8.07 3.02
C ASP A 22 -14.21 8.26 1.51
N ILE A 23 -13.65 9.41 1.09
CA ILE A 23 -13.35 9.69 -0.32
C ILE A 23 -12.29 8.72 -0.85
N VAL A 24 -11.21 8.49 -0.09
CA VAL A 24 -10.15 7.57 -0.47
C VAL A 24 -10.71 6.17 -0.66
N GLU A 25 -11.55 5.70 0.26
CA GLU A 25 -12.20 4.39 0.17
C GLU A 25 -13.09 4.28 -1.06
N MET A 26 -13.97 5.25 -1.28
CA MET A 26 -14.85 5.27 -2.45
C MET A 26 -14.06 5.29 -3.77
N VAL A 27 -12.99 6.07 -3.85
CA VAL A 27 -12.19 6.22 -5.08
C VAL A 27 -11.32 4.99 -5.31
N LEU A 28 -10.55 4.55 -4.31
CA LEU A 28 -9.66 3.41 -4.47
C LEU A 28 -10.43 2.10 -4.60
N GLY A 29 -11.36 1.82 -3.68
CA GLY A 29 -12.11 0.55 -3.67
C GLY A 29 -13.26 0.49 -4.67
N GLY A 30 -13.95 1.62 -4.90
CA GLY A 30 -15.15 1.66 -5.75
C GLY A 30 -14.90 1.98 -7.21
N LEU A 31 -13.99 2.93 -7.51
CA LEU A 31 -13.73 3.38 -8.88
C LEU A 31 -12.48 2.74 -9.47
N ILE A 32 -11.30 3.07 -8.94
CA ILE A 32 -10.01 2.69 -9.51
C ILE A 32 -9.82 1.17 -9.51
N ASN A 33 -10.11 0.51 -8.38
CA ASN A 33 -10.05 -0.95 -8.28
C ASN A 33 -10.93 -1.63 -9.33
N LYS A 34 -12.16 -1.13 -9.54
CA LYS A 34 -13.11 -1.73 -10.48
C LYS A 34 -12.77 -1.42 -11.93
N GLU A 35 -12.17 -0.27 -12.23
CA GLU A 35 -11.64 0.03 -13.56
C GLU A 35 -10.53 -0.96 -13.96
N ILE A 36 -9.57 -1.24 -13.06
CA ILE A 36 -8.50 -2.21 -13.30
C ILE A 36 -9.06 -3.62 -13.49
N VAL A 37 -9.98 -4.05 -12.61
CA VAL A 37 -10.67 -5.34 -12.74
C VAL A 37 -11.35 -5.47 -14.10
N ASN A 38 -12.08 -4.43 -14.52
CA ASN A 38 -12.78 -4.44 -15.80
C ASN A 38 -11.80 -4.52 -16.99
N LEU A 39 -10.68 -3.81 -16.93
CA LEU A 39 -9.64 -3.89 -17.98
C LEU A 39 -9.06 -5.31 -18.09
N ILE A 40 -8.71 -5.94 -16.98
CA ILE A 40 -8.21 -7.33 -16.97
C ILE A 40 -9.24 -8.28 -17.57
N ASN A 41 -10.50 -8.16 -17.14
CA ASN A 41 -11.59 -9.01 -17.64
C ASN A 41 -11.86 -8.82 -19.13
N ARG A 42 -11.79 -7.58 -19.63
CA ARG A 42 -11.94 -7.28 -21.07
C ARG A 42 -10.84 -7.88 -21.94
N HIS A 43 -9.70 -8.23 -21.34
CA HIS A 43 -8.59 -8.91 -22.01
C HIS A 43 -8.53 -10.41 -21.71
N GLY A 44 -9.62 -11.00 -21.19
CA GLY A 44 -9.77 -12.45 -21.01
C GLY A 44 -9.28 -13.00 -19.67
N GLY A 45 -8.82 -12.14 -18.75
CA GLY A 45 -8.52 -12.55 -17.38
C GLY A 45 -9.77 -12.74 -16.52
N GLN A 46 -9.60 -13.31 -15.33
CA GLN A 46 -10.66 -13.45 -14.33
C GLN A 46 -10.29 -12.66 -13.07
N ALA A 47 -10.47 -11.34 -13.08
CA ALA A 47 -10.11 -10.48 -11.97
C ALA A 47 -11.21 -10.33 -10.91
N VAL A 48 -10.81 -10.33 -9.64
CA VAL A 48 -11.67 -10.04 -8.49
C VAL A 48 -11.10 -8.86 -7.71
N GLY A 49 -11.88 -7.79 -7.62
CA GLY A 49 -11.49 -6.58 -6.91
C GLY A 49 -11.81 -6.65 -5.43
N LEU A 50 -10.79 -6.49 -4.59
CA LEU A 50 -10.85 -6.56 -3.13
C LEU A 50 -10.29 -5.30 -2.46
N THR A 51 -10.68 -5.09 -1.22
CA THR A 51 -10.13 -4.16 -0.24
C THR A 51 -9.83 -4.96 1.03
N GLY A 52 -9.01 -4.45 1.94
CA GLY A 52 -8.73 -5.14 3.21
C GLY A 52 -9.94 -5.44 4.08
N LYS A 53 -11.08 -4.78 3.84
CA LYS A 53 -12.36 -5.05 4.50
C LYS A 53 -12.98 -6.38 4.08
N ASP A 54 -12.72 -6.85 2.86
CA ASP A 54 -13.33 -8.06 2.33
C ASP A 54 -12.81 -9.28 3.11
N GLY A 55 -13.65 -9.83 4.00
CA GLY A 55 -13.22 -10.89 4.93
C GLY A 55 -12.23 -10.42 6.00
N MET A 56 -12.07 -9.10 6.19
CA MET A 56 -11.12 -8.49 7.13
C MET A 56 -9.68 -9.03 6.96
N PHE A 57 -9.28 -9.28 5.72
CA PHE A 57 -8.04 -9.98 5.41
C PHE A 57 -6.80 -9.08 5.53
N ILE A 58 -6.93 -7.76 5.56
CA ILE A 58 -5.83 -6.84 5.89
C ILE A 58 -6.23 -6.08 7.16
N ARG A 59 -5.74 -6.55 8.30
CA ARG A 59 -5.94 -5.90 9.60
C ARG A 59 -4.88 -4.83 9.80
N ALA A 60 -5.32 -3.66 10.24
CA ALA A 60 -4.45 -2.52 10.43
C ALA A 60 -4.84 -1.73 11.67
N LYS A 61 -3.82 -1.17 12.32
CA LYS A 61 -3.96 -0.21 13.40
C LYS A 61 -3.59 1.18 12.91
N ARG A 62 -4.01 2.19 13.66
CA ARG A 62 -3.60 3.57 13.43
C ARG A 62 -2.08 3.72 13.54
N MET A 63 -1.49 4.32 12.52
CA MET A 63 -0.08 4.70 12.53
C MET A 63 0.13 5.96 13.36
N LEU A 64 1.10 5.89 14.27
CA LEU A 64 1.61 7.02 15.03
C LEU A 64 3.05 7.27 14.60
N ILE A 65 3.39 8.52 14.30
CA ILE A 65 4.76 8.88 13.91
C ILE A 65 5.46 9.60 15.05
N GLN A 66 6.74 9.32 15.28
CA GLN A 66 7.51 9.99 16.31
C GLN A 66 7.82 11.43 15.89
N ASN A 67 7.62 12.39 16.79
CA ASN A 67 7.94 13.78 16.51
C ASN A 67 9.47 13.98 16.44
N LYS A 68 10.01 14.24 15.25
CA LYS A 68 11.44 14.56 15.02
C LYS A 68 11.94 15.78 15.79
N GLU A 69 11.06 16.72 16.12
CA GLU A 69 11.42 17.94 16.86
C GLU A 69 11.32 17.76 18.38
N LYS A 70 10.55 16.76 18.84
CA LYS A 70 10.28 16.52 20.25
C LYS A 70 10.31 15.03 20.58
N ALA A 71 11.45 14.57 21.05
CA ALA A 71 11.64 13.18 21.46
C ALA A 71 10.62 12.77 22.52
N GLY A 72 9.90 11.67 22.27
CA GLY A 72 8.88 11.10 23.17
C GLY A 72 7.45 11.51 22.84
N GLU A 73 7.23 12.48 21.95
CA GLU A 73 5.90 12.81 21.45
C GLU A 73 5.55 11.99 20.19
N TRP A 74 4.31 11.52 20.12
CA TRP A 74 3.75 10.81 18.98
C TRP A 74 2.70 11.68 18.30
N ILE A 75 2.78 11.78 16.98
CA ILE A 75 1.85 12.56 16.16
C ILE A 75 0.86 11.61 15.51
N ASN A 76 -0.42 11.94 15.67
CA ASN A 76 -1.52 11.28 14.98
C ASN A 76 -1.69 11.95 13.61
N ILE A 77 -1.55 11.16 12.54
CA ILE A 77 -1.73 11.59 11.14
C ILE A 77 -3.11 11.21 10.57
N GLY A 78 -4.06 10.85 11.44
CA GLY A 78 -5.43 10.50 11.09
C GLY A 78 -5.61 9.02 10.79
N GLN A 79 -6.45 8.70 9.82
CA GLN A 79 -6.74 7.33 9.36
C GLN A 79 -5.68 6.81 8.38
N VAL A 80 -4.41 6.91 8.79
CA VAL A 80 -3.29 6.23 8.15
C VAL A 80 -2.97 4.98 8.95
N GLY A 81 -2.83 3.85 8.26
CA GLY A 81 -2.67 2.55 8.89
C GLY A 81 -1.27 1.98 8.82
N GLU A 82 -0.93 1.18 9.84
CA GLU A 82 0.14 0.20 9.81
C GLU A 82 -0.50 -1.20 9.78
N ILE A 83 0.03 -2.09 8.95
CA ILE A 83 -0.47 -3.46 8.81
C ILE A 83 -0.12 -4.23 10.09
N GLU A 84 -1.11 -4.84 10.72
CA GLU A 84 -0.90 -5.72 11.87
C GLU A 84 -0.84 -7.19 11.44
N TYR A 85 -1.71 -7.56 10.51
CA TYR A 85 -1.85 -8.93 10.06
C TYR A 85 -2.53 -9.01 8.69
N ILE A 86 -2.07 -9.94 7.86
CA ILE A 86 -2.73 -10.30 6.61
C ILE A 86 -3.16 -11.77 6.67
N ASP A 87 -4.46 -12.02 6.47
CA ASP A 87 -4.99 -13.37 6.30
C ASP A 87 -4.84 -13.81 4.83
N PRO A 88 -4.00 -14.81 4.53
CA PRO A 88 -3.80 -15.28 3.16
C PRO A 88 -4.98 -16.09 2.62
N SER A 89 -5.92 -16.53 3.47
CA SER A 89 -6.92 -17.55 3.12
C SER A 89 -7.80 -17.15 1.94
N LEU A 90 -8.21 -15.87 1.90
CA LEU A 90 -9.02 -15.35 0.79
C LEU A 90 -8.25 -15.34 -0.53
N ILE A 91 -6.99 -14.91 -0.50
CA ILE A 91 -6.14 -14.83 -1.69
C ILE A 91 -5.79 -16.23 -2.19
N ALA A 92 -5.42 -17.13 -1.27
CA ALA A 92 -5.15 -18.53 -1.58
C ALA A 92 -6.37 -19.22 -2.21
N LEU A 93 -7.59 -18.92 -1.73
CA LEU A 93 -8.81 -19.47 -2.33
C LEU A 93 -9.00 -19.01 -3.78
N LEU A 94 -8.79 -17.71 -4.05
CA LEU A 94 -8.90 -17.17 -5.41
C LEU A 94 -7.85 -17.78 -6.36
N ASP A 95 -6.64 -17.98 -5.86
CA ASP A 95 -5.54 -18.62 -6.61
C ASP A 95 -5.90 -20.06 -7.03
N THR A 96 -6.65 -20.81 -6.22
CA THR A 96 -7.09 -22.19 -6.59
C THR A 96 -8.02 -22.28 -7.80
N ARG A 97 -8.54 -21.14 -8.29
CA ARG A 97 -9.53 -21.07 -9.37
C ARG A 97 -9.12 -20.11 -10.49
N ASP A 98 -7.82 -19.85 -10.62
CA ASP A 98 -7.24 -18.98 -11.66
C ASP A 98 -7.79 -17.53 -11.64
N PHE A 99 -8.29 -17.06 -10.49
CA PHE A 99 -8.68 -15.66 -10.35
C PHE A 99 -7.45 -14.79 -10.10
N ILE A 100 -7.48 -13.56 -10.61
CA ILE A 100 -6.47 -12.52 -10.40
C ILE A 100 -6.99 -11.55 -9.33
N PRO A 101 -6.45 -11.58 -8.10
CA PRO A 101 -6.84 -10.64 -7.05
C PRO A 101 -6.32 -9.23 -7.38
N VAL A 102 -7.21 -8.25 -7.38
CA VAL A 102 -6.88 -6.83 -7.53
C VAL A 102 -7.19 -6.13 -6.22
N ILE A 103 -6.16 -5.73 -5.47
CA ILE A 103 -6.30 -5.31 -4.08
C ILE A 103 -6.10 -3.79 -3.96
N ALA A 104 -7.08 -3.09 -3.40
CA ALA A 104 -6.92 -1.70 -2.99
C ALA A 104 -6.22 -1.61 -1.62
N PRO A 105 -5.29 -0.65 -1.40
CA PRO A 105 -4.43 -0.58 -0.22
C PRO A 105 -5.15 0.07 0.99
N ILE A 106 -6.26 -0.54 1.40
CA ILE A 106 -7.08 -0.11 2.52
C ILE A 106 -7.10 -1.25 3.54
N GLY A 107 -6.74 -0.97 4.79
CA GLY A 107 -6.87 -1.92 5.90
C GLY A 107 -8.08 -1.64 6.78
N VAL A 108 -8.40 -2.59 7.66
CA VAL A 108 -9.49 -2.51 8.62
C VAL A 108 -9.01 -2.66 10.05
N GLY A 109 -9.50 -1.81 10.95
CA GLY A 109 -9.25 -1.90 12.40
C GLY A 109 -10.13 -2.92 13.11
N GLU A 110 -9.83 -3.17 14.39
CA GLU A 110 -10.60 -4.12 15.23
C GLU A 110 -12.07 -3.71 15.35
N GLU A 111 -12.37 -2.42 15.39
CA GLU A 111 -13.73 -1.87 15.50
C GLU A 111 -14.36 -1.58 14.12
N GLY A 112 -13.70 -2.01 13.03
CA GLY A 112 -14.17 -1.82 11.66
C GLY A 112 -13.79 -0.48 11.02
N GLU A 113 -12.89 0.30 11.64
CA GLU A 113 -12.41 1.55 11.04
C GLU A 113 -11.58 1.29 9.79
N SER A 114 -11.55 2.26 8.89
CA SER A 114 -10.78 2.15 7.64
C SER A 114 -9.48 2.90 7.76
N TYR A 115 -8.41 2.32 7.23
CA TYR A 115 -7.10 2.93 7.22
C TYR A 115 -6.53 2.94 5.81
N ASN A 116 -6.05 4.10 5.37
CA ASN A 116 -5.27 4.23 4.16
C ASN A 116 -3.82 3.78 4.43
N ILE A 117 -3.32 2.84 3.65
CA ILE A 117 -1.98 2.27 3.83
C ILE A 117 -1.16 2.54 2.57
N ASN A 118 0.16 2.68 2.70
CA ASN A 118 1.03 2.75 1.55
C ASN A 118 0.91 1.45 0.72
N ALA A 119 0.67 1.58 -0.59
CA ALA A 119 0.48 0.45 -1.50
C ALA A 119 1.72 -0.44 -1.62
N ASP A 120 2.93 0.13 -1.58
CA ASP A 120 4.18 -0.63 -1.64
C ASP A 120 4.34 -1.50 -0.38
N LEU A 121 3.92 -0.98 0.78
CA LEU A 121 3.91 -1.74 2.03
C LEU A 121 2.88 -2.87 1.98
N VAL A 122 1.67 -2.60 1.50
CA VAL A 122 0.63 -3.65 1.33
C VAL A 122 1.12 -4.74 0.38
N ALA A 123 1.70 -4.36 -0.78
CA ALA A 123 2.23 -5.30 -1.75
C ALA A 123 3.39 -6.12 -1.18
N GLY A 124 4.30 -5.49 -0.43
CA GLY A 124 5.42 -6.16 0.24
C GLY A 124 4.96 -7.18 1.28
N HIS A 125 4.05 -6.79 2.18
CA HIS A 125 3.51 -7.69 3.21
C HIS A 125 2.69 -8.83 2.59
N LEU A 126 1.94 -8.58 1.53
CA LEU A 126 1.24 -9.63 0.78
C LEU A 126 2.23 -10.62 0.17
N ALA A 127 3.27 -10.12 -0.49
CA ALA A 127 4.30 -10.97 -1.09
C ALA A 127 5.01 -11.83 -0.04
N GLU A 128 5.34 -11.27 1.12
CA GLU A 128 5.91 -12.02 2.24
C GLU A 128 4.94 -13.08 2.77
N THR A 129 3.69 -12.70 3.05
CA THR A 129 2.65 -13.57 3.62
C THR A 129 2.32 -14.75 2.69
N LEU A 130 2.23 -14.49 1.39
CA LEU A 130 1.95 -15.49 0.36
C LEU A 130 3.19 -16.26 -0.08
N LYS A 131 4.39 -15.89 0.42
CA LYS A 131 5.68 -16.43 -0.01
C LYS A 131 5.85 -16.35 -1.53
N ALA A 132 5.52 -15.20 -2.08
CA ALA A 132 5.61 -14.96 -3.51
C ALA A 132 7.07 -15.08 -3.98
N GLU A 133 7.25 -15.69 -5.15
CA GLU A 133 8.55 -15.85 -5.78
C GLU A 133 9.18 -14.49 -6.16
N LYS A 134 8.37 -13.48 -6.48
CA LYS A 134 8.80 -12.11 -6.83
C LYS A 134 7.80 -11.06 -6.36
N LEU A 135 8.33 -9.92 -5.94
CA LEU A 135 7.61 -8.65 -5.79
C LEU A 135 8.08 -7.72 -6.91
N ILE A 136 7.14 -7.19 -7.70
CA ILE A 136 7.43 -6.23 -8.77
C ILE A 136 6.75 -4.92 -8.41
N LEU A 137 7.55 -3.87 -8.20
CA LEU A 137 7.07 -2.51 -7.95
C LEU A 137 7.19 -1.70 -9.24
N MET A 138 6.08 -1.13 -9.70
CA MET A 138 6.07 -0.25 -10.87
C MET A 138 6.24 1.20 -10.43
N THR A 139 7.31 1.83 -10.89
CA THR A 139 7.63 3.23 -10.59
C THR A 139 7.72 4.05 -11.89
N ASN A 140 7.77 5.37 -11.76
CA ASN A 140 7.99 6.32 -12.85
C ASN A 140 9.48 6.59 -13.12
N THR A 141 10.39 5.90 -12.43
CA THR A 141 11.84 5.94 -12.67
C THR A 141 12.33 4.63 -13.32
N PRO A 142 13.50 4.62 -13.96
CA PRO A 142 14.07 3.38 -14.51
C PRO A 142 14.41 2.31 -13.46
N GLY A 143 14.50 2.69 -12.18
CA GLY A 143 14.94 1.86 -11.07
C GLY A 143 15.84 2.65 -10.12
N VAL A 144 16.70 1.93 -9.38
CA VAL A 144 17.73 2.55 -8.53
C VAL A 144 18.91 2.98 -9.42
N LEU A 145 19.29 4.25 -9.35
CA LEU A 145 20.40 4.80 -10.12
C LEU A 145 21.60 5.05 -9.21
N ASP A 146 22.81 4.89 -9.72
CA ASP A 146 24.01 5.39 -9.05
C ASP A 146 24.15 6.92 -9.17
N LYS A 147 25.14 7.51 -8.50
CA LYS A 147 25.43 8.96 -8.56
C LYS A 147 25.77 9.48 -9.97
N ASN A 148 26.14 8.59 -10.87
CA ASN A 148 26.43 8.91 -12.27
C ASN A 148 25.20 8.73 -13.18
N GLY A 149 24.05 8.31 -12.63
CA GLY A 149 22.81 8.08 -13.35
C GLY A 149 22.72 6.69 -14.01
N ASN A 150 23.61 5.74 -13.70
CA ASN A 150 23.55 4.39 -14.25
C ASN A 150 22.57 3.51 -13.47
N LEU A 151 21.80 2.69 -14.18
CA LEU A 151 20.87 1.74 -13.58
C LEU A 151 21.62 0.63 -12.83
N LEU A 152 21.31 0.49 -11.54
CA LEU A 152 21.80 -0.59 -10.69
C LEU A 152 20.86 -1.79 -10.76
N THR A 153 21.43 -2.99 -10.82
CA THR A 153 20.69 -4.26 -10.84
C THR A 153 21.33 -5.27 -9.90
N GLY A 154 20.58 -6.28 -9.45
CA GLY A 154 21.12 -7.34 -8.58
C GLY A 154 21.60 -6.84 -7.21
N LEU A 155 20.95 -5.79 -6.68
CA LEU A 155 21.31 -5.22 -5.39
C LEU A 155 20.96 -6.19 -4.25
N THR A 156 21.88 -6.32 -3.30
CA THR A 156 21.65 -7.01 -2.02
C THR A 156 21.23 -5.98 -0.96
N ALA A 157 20.60 -6.43 0.13
CA ALA A 157 20.21 -5.55 1.23
C ALA A 157 21.40 -4.73 1.77
N GLY A 158 22.55 -5.37 1.99
CA GLY A 158 23.76 -4.66 2.42
C GLY A 158 24.26 -3.63 1.42
N ARG A 159 24.14 -3.89 0.11
CA ARG A 159 24.50 -2.88 -0.90
C ARG A 159 23.54 -1.70 -0.90
N VAL A 160 22.25 -1.93 -0.63
CA VAL A 160 21.27 -0.85 -0.49
C VAL A 160 21.60 0.02 0.73
N ASP A 161 21.97 -0.58 1.86
CA ASP A 161 22.38 0.17 3.06
C ASP A 161 23.61 1.05 2.81
N GLU A 162 24.59 0.54 2.04
CA GLU A 162 25.76 1.32 1.61
C GLU A 162 25.38 2.53 0.75
N LEU A 163 24.43 2.36 -0.20
CA LEU A 163 23.95 3.46 -1.04
C LEU A 163 23.27 4.55 -0.21
N PHE A 164 22.44 4.16 0.78
CA PHE A 164 21.85 5.11 1.72
C PHE A 164 22.92 5.85 2.53
N ALA A 165 23.94 5.15 3.01
CA ALA A 165 25.01 5.73 3.80
C ALA A 165 25.89 6.70 3.00
N ASP A 166 26.09 6.43 1.70
CA ASP A 166 26.87 7.29 0.82
C ASP A 166 26.06 8.44 0.21
N GLY A 167 24.74 8.44 0.35
CA GLY A 167 23.82 9.48 -0.12
C GLY A 167 23.49 9.40 -1.61
N THR A 168 23.59 8.21 -2.22
CA THR A 168 22.99 7.89 -3.52
C THR A 168 21.48 7.75 -3.37
#